data_AF-A0A7W0M4F1-F1
#
_entry.id   AF-A0A7W0M4F1-F1
#
_cell.length_a   1.000
_cell.length_b   1.000
_cell.length_c   1.000
_cell.angle_alpha   90.00
_cell.angle_beta   90.00
_cell.angle_gamma   90.00
#
_symmetry.space_group_name_H-M   'P 1'
#
loop_
_entity.id
_entity.type
_entity.pdbx_description
1 polymer ?
#
loop_
_entity_poly.entity_id
_entity_poly.type
_entity_poly.pdbx_seq_one_letter_code
_entity_poly.pdbx_strand_id
1 'polypeptide(L)' 'MSQSLQSLGIDRLSVEERIALVEMIWESIDAEQPSPRLSAEDQRELKKRVADHEANPHATVPWKDVKNEALKRFES' A
#
# COMPACT_ATOMS: atom_id res chain seq x y z
N MET A 1 9.83 -11.61 23.65
CA MET A 1 10.09 -12.57 22.55
C MET A 1 9.67 -11.90 21.26
N SER A 2 10.61 -11.66 20.34
CA SER A 2 10.27 -11.10 19.02
C SER A 2 9.73 -12.22 18.15
N GLN A 3 8.55 -12.03 17.56
CA GLN A 3 8.07 -13.00 16.56
C GLN A 3 8.94 -12.91 15.30
N SER A 4 9.22 -14.06 14.71
CA SER A 4 10.03 -14.20 13.50
C SER A 4 9.29 -15.07 12.48
N LEU A 5 9.62 -14.93 11.20
CA LEU A 5 9.03 -15.75 10.14
C LEU A 5 9.26 -17.25 10.40
N GLN A 6 10.43 -17.61 10.93
CA GLN A 6 10.82 -18.98 11.27
C GLN A 6 10.01 -19.53 12.45
N SER A 7 9.85 -18.73 13.51
CA SER A 7 9.06 -19.14 14.67
C SER A 7 7.57 -19.34 14.35
N LEU A 8 7.09 -18.70 13.27
CA LEU A 8 5.72 -18.82 12.77
C LEU A 8 5.60 -19.79 11.59
N GLY A 9 6.70 -20.40 11.13
CA GLY A 9 6.74 -21.32 10.00
C GLY A 9 6.45 -20.70 8.63
N ILE A 10 6.39 -19.37 8.53
CA ILE A 10 6.07 -18.63 7.31
C ILE A 10 7.21 -18.75 6.27
N ASP A 11 8.43 -18.99 6.73
CA ASP A 11 9.60 -19.26 5.89
C ASP A 11 9.46 -20.52 5.02
N ARG A 12 8.60 -21.47 5.43
CA ARG A 12 8.34 -22.73 4.72
C ARG A 12 7.30 -22.60 3.61
N LEU A 13 6.57 -21.49 3.59
CA LEU A 13 5.57 -21.19 2.56
C LEU A 13 6.26 -20.75 1.26
N SER A 14 5.65 -21.08 0.13
CA SER A 14 5.97 -20.48 -1.17
C SER A 14 5.76 -18.97 -1.16
N VAL A 15 6.27 -18.27 -2.17
CA VAL A 15 6.08 -16.80 -2.28
C VAL A 15 4.59 -16.48 -2.40
N GLU A 16 3.87 -17.26 -3.20
CA GLU A 16 2.44 -17.13 -3.46
C GLU A 16 1.62 -17.32 -2.18
N GLU A 17 1.93 -18.35 -1.39
CA GLU A 17 1.27 -18.59 -0.09
C GLU A 17 1.58 -17.49 0.92
N ARG A 18 2.79 -16.93 0.91
CA ARG A 18 3.12 -15.78 1.77
C ARG A 18 2.33 -14.54 1.38
N ILE A 19 2.16 -14.27 0.08
CA ILE A 19 1.37 -13.14 -0.40
C ILE A 19 -0.09 -13.33 0.02
N ALA A 20 -0.67 -14.51 -0.21
CA ALA A 20 -2.03 -14.82 0.21
C ALA A 20 -2.22 -14.68 1.73
N LEU A 21 -1.25 -15.13 2.52
CA LEU A 21 -1.28 -14.96 3.98
C LEU A 21 -1.22 -13.48 4.39
N VAL A 22 -0.40 -12.66 3.73
CA VAL A 22 -0.34 -11.22 3.98
C VAL A 22 -1.70 -10.58 3.70
N GLU A 23 -2.35 -10.94 2.60
CA GLU A 23 -3.71 -10.47 2.26
C GLU A 23 -4.72 -10.88 3.33
N MET A 24 -4.74 -12.15 3.73
CA MET A 24 -5.65 -12.64 4.78
C MET A 24 -5.45 -11.93 6.13
N ILE A 25 -4.20 -11.71 6.53
CA ILE A 25 -3.89 -10.97 7.77
C ILE A 25 -4.34 -9.52 7.64
N TRP A 26 -4.15 -8.90 6.47
CA TRP A 26 -4.58 -7.54 6.24
C TRP A 26 -6.10 -7.40 6.33
N GLU A 27 -6.85 -8.33 5.73
CA GLU A 27 -8.31 -8.39 5.83
C GLU A 27 -8.79 -8.60 7.28
N SER A 28 -8.11 -9.46 8.06
CA SER A 28 -8.50 -9.67 9.46
C SER A 28 -8.27 -8.42 10.31
N ILE A 29 -7.22 -7.65 10.04
CA ILE A 29 -6.95 -6.39 10.76
C ILE A 29 -8.04 -5.36 10.47
N ASP A 30 -8.45 -5.19 9.22
CA ASP A 30 -9.53 -4.25 8.88
C ASP A 30 -10.87 -4.68 9.51
N ALA A 31 -11.12 -5.99 9.65
CA ALA A 31 -12.30 -6.48 10.35
C ALA A 31 -12.28 -6.19 11.87
N GLU A 32 -11.12 -6.30 12.52
CA GLU A 32 -10.95 -6.03 13.96
C GLU A 32 -10.88 -4.53 14.26
N GLN A 33 -10.24 -3.77 13.39
CA GLN A 33 -10.02 -2.34 13.50
C GLN A 33 -10.40 -1.67 12.19
N PRO A 34 -11.70 -1.40 11.99
CA PRO A 34 -12.19 -0.80 10.77
C PRO A 34 -11.45 0.50 10.49
N SER A 35 -10.95 0.62 9.27
CA SER A 35 -10.32 1.85 8.80
C SER A 35 -11.21 3.06 9.14
N PRO A 36 -10.63 4.16 9.67
CA PRO A 36 -11.42 5.33 10.01
C PRO A 36 -12.16 5.82 8.77
N ARG A 37 -13.44 6.17 8.94
CA ARG A 37 -14.24 6.72 7.84
C ARG A 37 -13.55 7.96 7.30
N LEU A 38 -13.30 7.98 5.99
CA LEU A 38 -12.77 9.15 5.30
C LEU A 38 -13.66 10.36 5.58
N SER A 39 -13.04 11.50 5.88
CA SER A 39 -13.79 12.75 6.03
C SER A 39 -14.47 13.12 4.71
N ALA A 40 -15.50 13.96 4.76
CA ALA A 40 -16.14 14.45 3.55
C ALA A 40 -15.16 15.21 2.63
N GLU A 41 -14.11 15.81 3.21
CA GLU A 41 -13.06 16.49 2.48
C GLU A 41 -12.15 15.49 1.74
N ASP A 42 -11.69 14.45 2.43
CA ASP A 42 -10.86 13.40 1.82
C ASP A 42 -11.60 12.69 0.69
N GLN A 43 -12.90 12.39 0.89
CA GLN A 43 -13.73 11.79 -0.15
C GLN A 43 -13.88 12.69 -1.38
N ARG A 44 -14.01 14.01 -1.18
CA ARG A 44 -14.08 14.96 -2.30
C ARG A 44 -12.76 15.03 -3.05
N GLU A 45 -11.64 15.08 -2.33
CA GLU A 45 -10.31 15.14 -2.94
C GLU A 45 -10.02 13.86 -3.74
N LEU A 46 -10.35 12.68 -3.22
CA LEU A 46 -10.20 11.42 -3.95
C LEU A 46 -11.05 11.40 -5.23
N LYS A 47 -12.32 11.80 -5.16
CA LYS A 47 -13.20 11.89 -6.34
C LYS A 47 -12.64 12.85 -7.38
N LYS A 48 -12.12 14.00 -6.95
CA LYS A 48 -11.48 14.97 -7.84
C LYS A 48 -10.26 14.35 -8.53
N ARG A 49 -9.35 13.71 -7.78
CA ARG A 49 -8.15 13.09 -8.36
C ARG A 49 -8.47 11.99 -9.37
N VAL A 50 -9.52 11.20 -9.11
CA VAL A 50 -10.00 10.18 -10.05
C VAL A 50 -10.48 10.84 -11.35
N ALA A 51 -11.35 11.86 -11.26
CA ALA A 51 -11.83 12.58 -12.43
C ALA A 51 -10.70 13.27 -13.22
N ASP A 52 -9.74 13.90 -12.52
CA ASP A 52 -8.58 14.54 -13.13
C ASP A 52 -7.71 13.52 -13.89
N HIS A 53 -7.52 12.32 -13.32
CA HIS A 53 -6.77 11.24 -13.96
C HIS A 53 -7.53 10.64 -15.15
N GLU A 54 -8.84 10.43 -15.05
CA GLU A 54 -9.67 9.96 -16.17
C GLU A 54 -9.65 10.96 -17.34
N ALA A 55 -9.69 12.26 -17.05
CA ALA A 55 -9.58 13.31 -18.06
C ALA A 55 -8.18 13.41 -18.67
N ASN A 56 -7.13 13.11 -17.89
CA ASN A 56 -5.73 13.24 -18.30
C ASN A 56 -4.88 12.03 -17.84
N PRO A 57 -5.05 10.84 -18.46
CA PRO A 57 -4.41 9.60 -17.97
C PRO A 57 -2.88 9.63 -18.05
N HIS A 58 -2.33 10.46 -18.93
CA HIS A 58 -0.88 10.64 -19.11
C HIS A 58 -0.30 11.77 -18.26
N ALA A 59 -1.11 12.50 -17.48
CA ALA A 59 -0.63 13.50 -16.52
C ALA A 59 -0.08 12.80 -15.25
N THR A 60 0.85 11.88 -15.44
CA THR A 60 1.51 11.10 -14.39
C THR A 60 3.02 11.27 -14.49
N VAL A 61 3.71 11.07 -13.37
CA VAL A 61 5.17 11.03 -13.34
C VAL A 61 5.59 9.55 -13.39
N PRO A 62 6.50 9.16 -14.29
CA PRO A 62 7.01 7.79 -14.32
C PRO A 62 7.60 7.39 -12.98
N TRP A 63 7.29 6.17 -12.51
CA TRP A 63 7.77 5.66 -11.23
C TRP A 63 9.30 5.75 -11.08
N LYS A 64 10.04 5.51 -12.18
CA LYS A 64 11.50 5.63 -12.20
C LYS A 64 11.97 7.01 -11.72
N ASP A 65 11.30 8.06 -12.15
CA ASP A 65 11.70 9.43 -11.84
C ASP A 65 11.36 9.77 -10.38
N VAL A 66 10.19 9.33 -9.90
CA VAL A 66 9.80 9.43 -8.48
C VAL A 66 10.79 8.70 -7.58
N LYS A 67 11.17 7.47 -7.95
CA LYS A 67 12.13 6.65 -7.19
C LYS A 67 13.51 7.32 -7.15
N ASN A 68 14.00 7.80 -8.28
CA ASN A 68 15.31 8.47 -8.36
C ASN A 68 15.34 9.73 -7.49
N GLU A 69 14.27 10.53 -7.52
CA GLU A 69 14.14 11.71 -6.67
C GLU A 69 14.09 11.35 -5.18
N ALA A 70 13.34 10.31 -4.80
CA ALA A 70 13.29 9.84 -3.42
C ALA A 70 14.67 9.37 -2.91
N LEU A 71 15.40 8.58 -3.71
CA LEU A 71 16.73 8.10 -3.34
C LEU A 71 17.73 9.24 -3.12
N LYS A 72 17.74 10.25 -4.00
CA LYS A 72 18.59 11.44 -3.84
C LYS A 72 18.37 12.14 -2.49
N ARG A 73 17.12 12.21 -2.02
CA ARG A 73 16.78 12.82 -0.71
C ARG A 73 17.22 11.99 0.49
N PHE A 74 17.37 10.68 0.33
CA PHE A 74 17.90 9.81 1.38
C PHE A 74 19.43 9.83 1.45
N GLU A 75 20.10 10.25 0.39
CA GLU A 75 21.57 10.37 0.31
C GLU A 75 22.08 11.75 0.74
N SER A 76 21.20 12.74 0.92
CA SER A 76 21.49 14.11 1.37
C SER A 76 21.29 14.31 2.87
#